data_AF-A0A7W6D2R6-F1
#
_entry.id   AF-A0A7W6D2R6-F1
#
_cell.length_a   1.000
_cell.length_b   1.000
_cell.length_c   1.000
_cell.angle_alpha   90.00
_cell.angle_beta   90.00
_cell.angle_gamma   90.00
#
_symmetry.space_group_name_H-M   'P 1'
#
loop_
_entity.id
_entity.type
_entity.pdbx_description
1 polymer ?
#
loop_
_entity_poly.entity_id
_entity_poly.type
_entity_poly.pdbx_seq_one_letter_code
_entity_poly.pdbx_strand_id
1 'polypeptide(L)' 'MPPFLLIAAAAAGAVFGAKALKREWRRVNRELDRNEAASLVAERSERPTLRRDPATGEWRPQ' A
#
# COMPACT_ATOMS: atom_id res chain seq x y z
N MET A 1 -42.67 8.74 -16.67
CA MET A 1 -41.26 8.50 -17.04
C MET A 1 -41.14 7.06 -17.49
N PRO A 2 -40.75 6.77 -18.74
CA PRO A 2 -40.64 5.40 -19.19
C PRO A 2 -39.55 4.66 -18.36
N PRO A 3 -39.81 3.42 -17.93
CA PRO A 3 -39.01 2.72 -16.91
C PRO A 3 -37.55 2.51 -17.30
N PHE A 4 -37.25 2.42 -18.60
CA PHE A 4 -35.89 2.27 -19.09
C PHE A 4 -34.98 3.46 -18.72
N LEU A 5 -35.51 4.69 -18.62
CA LEU A 5 -34.72 5.86 -18.24
C LEU A 5 -34.26 5.78 -16.78
N LEU A 6 -35.13 5.27 -15.90
CA LEU A 6 -34.79 5.08 -14.49
C LEU A 6 -33.69 4.02 -14.33
N ILE A 7 -33.82 2.92 -15.06
CA ILE A 7 -32.80 1.84 -15.07
C ILE A 7 -31.47 2.36 -15.60
N ALA A 8 -31.49 3.09 -16.71
CA ALA A 8 -30.28 3.67 -17.31
C ALA A 8 -29.59 4.66 -16.35
N ALA A 9 -30.37 5.53 -15.69
CA ALA A 9 -29.83 6.47 -14.71
C ALA A 9 -29.22 5.75 -13.50
N ALA A 10 -29.88 4.71 -12.97
CA ALA A 10 -29.37 3.91 -11.88
C ALA A 10 -28.06 3.18 -12.26
N ALA A 11 -28.03 2.56 -13.44
CA ALA A 11 -26.84 1.89 -13.96
C ALA A 11 -25.67 2.87 -14.14
N ALA A 12 -25.93 4.05 -14.72
CA ALA A 12 -24.92 5.09 -14.86
C ALA A 12 -24.38 5.51 -13.48
N GLY A 13 -25.27 5.80 -12.53
CA GLY A 13 -24.89 6.16 -11.16
C GLY A 13 -24.00 5.10 -10.50
N ALA A 14 -24.37 3.82 -10.63
CA ALA A 14 -23.58 2.71 -10.10
C ALA A 14 -22.18 2.63 -10.72
N VAL A 15 -22.05 2.81 -12.04
CA VAL A 15 -20.76 2.78 -12.74
C VAL A 15 -19.86 3.94 -12.30
N PHE A 16 -20.40 5.16 -12.27
CA PHE A 16 -19.63 6.33 -11.82
C PHE A 16 -19.23 6.21 -10.35
N GLY A 17 -20.13 5.75 -9.49
CA GLY A 17 -19.87 5.49 -8.07
C GLY A 17 -18.77 4.45 -7.87
N ALA A 18 -18.86 3.30 -8.56
CA ALA A 18 -17.84 2.25 -8.48
C ALA A 18 -16.47 2.75 -8.98
N LYS A 19 -16.43 3.55 -10.04
CA LYS A 19 -15.18 4.13 -10.56
C LYS A 19 -14.56 5.11 -9.56
N ALA A 20 -15.37 5.96 -8.92
CA ALA A 20 -14.91 6.89 -7.89
C ALA A 20 -14.38 6.13 -6.67
N LEU A 21 -15.13 5.15 -6.17
CA LEU A 21 -14.72 4.32 -5.03
C LEU A 21 -13.41 3.56 -5.33
N LYS A 22 -13.29 2.94 -6.50
CA LYS A 22 -12.05 2.26 -6.93
C LYS A 22 -10.86 3.22 -7.04
N ARG A 23 -11.09 4.48 -7.43
CA ARG A 23 -10.03 5.50 -7.49
C ARG A 23 -9.55 5.85 -6.08
N GLU A 24 -10.47 6.12 -5.16
CA GLU A 24 -10.13 6.48 -3.78
C GLU A 24 -9.50 5.31 -3.03
N TRP A 25 -10.03 4.10 -3.20
CA TRP A 25 -9.39 2.89 -2.68
C TRP A 25 -7.93 2.81 -3.12
N ARG A 26 -7.66 2.91 -4.43
CA ARG A 26 -6.29 2.86 -4.95
C ARG A 26 -5.43 4.03 -4.47
N ARG A 27 -6.02 5.18 -4.14
CA ARG A 27 -5.27 6.30 -3.56
C ARG A 27 -4.83 5.96 -2.13
N VAL A 28 -5.78 5.54 -1.29
CA VAL A 28 -5.53 5.16 0.10
C VAL A 28 -4.54 4.00 0.20
N ASN A 29 -4.71 2.94 -0.60
CA ASN A 29 -3.76 1.82 -0.61
C ASN A 29 -2.36 2.29 -0.99
N ARG A 30 -2.20 3.15 -2.01
CA ARG A 30 -0.88 3.66 -2.37
C ARG A 30 -0.24 4.51 -1.26
N GLU A 31 -1.04 5.14 -0.41
CA GLU A 31 -0.53 5.85 0.77
C GLU A 31 -0.10 4.85 1.85
N LEU A 32 -0.87 3.78 2.07
CA LEU A 32 -0.53 2.70 2.99
C LEU A 32 0.76 1.96 2.55
N ASP A 33 0.84 1.56 1.29
CA ASP A 33 2.00 0.88 0.70
C ASP A 33 3.28 1.73 0.84
N ARG A 34 3.15 3.06 0.67
CA ARG A 34 4.28 4.00 0.85
C ARG A 34 4.74 4.06 2.29
N ASN A 35 3.81 4.10 3.24
CA ASN A 35 4.14 4.11 4.67
C ASN A 35 4.77 2.79 5.10
N GLU A 36 4.25 1.67 4.61
CA GLU A 36 4.82 0.35 4.86
C GLU A 36 6.24 0.25 4.31
N ALA A 37 6.47 0.66 3.06
CA ALA A 37 7.81 0.69 2.47
C ALA A 37 8.78 1.58 3.25
N ALA A 38 8.33 2.75 3.71
CA ALA A 38 9.14 3.64 4.55
C ALA A 38 9.50 2.98 5.89
N SER A 39 8.54 2.29 6.51
CA SER A 39 8.76 1.58 7.78
C SER A 39 9.77 0.44 7.65
N LEU A 40 9.72 -0.33 6.55
CA LEU A 40 10.66 -1.41 6.28
C LEU A 40 12.09 -0.90 6.04
N VAL A 41 12.23 0.27 5.42
CA VAL A 41 13.54 0.92 5.24
C VAL A 41 14.10 1.35 6.59
N ALA A 42 13.27 2.00 7.43
CA ALA A 42 13.68 2.42 8.78
C ALA A 42 14.10 1.20 9.63
N GLU A 43 13.29 0.14 9.63
CA GLU A 43 13.60 -1.09 10.36
C GLU A 43 14.92 -1.72 9.87
N ARG A 44 15.16 -1.74 8.55
CA ARG A 44 16.44 -2.23 8.00
C ARG A 44 17.62 -1.39 8.46
N SER A 45 17.46 -0.08 8.60
CA SER A 45 18.50 0.82 9.11
C SER A 45 18.79 0.64 10.60
N GLU A 46 17.78 0.27 11.38
CA GLU A 46 17.91 0.07 12.84
C GLU A 46 18.39 -1.34 13.23
N ARG A 47 18.30 -2.31 12.31
CA ARG A 47 18.78 -3.68 12.57
C ARG A 47 20.32 -3.71 12.57
N PRO A 48 20.97 -4.10 13.69
CA PRO A 48 22.42 -4.20 13.73
C PRO A 48 22.91 -5.25 12.73
N THR A 49 23.83 -4.84 11.85
CA THR A 49 24.45 -5.77 10.91
C THR A 49 25.50 -6.61 11.63
N LEU A 50 25.44 -7.93 11.47
CA LEU A 50 26.48 -8.82 12.00
C LEU A 50 27.75 -8.66 11.15
N ARG A 51 28.87 -8.35 11.80
CA ARG A 51 30.19 -8.35 11.17
C ARG A 51 31.03 -9.48 11.75
N ARG A 52 31.74 -10.20 10.88
CA ARG A 52 32.68 -11.22 11.32
C ARG A 52 33.91 -10.56 11.93
N ASP A 53 34.23 -10.94 13.15
CA ASP A 53 35.43 -10.51 13.86
C ASP A 53 36.66 -11.21 13.22
N PRO A 54 37.63 -10.46 12.66
CA PRO A 54 38.81 -11.06 12.04
C PRO A 54 39.76 -11.73 13.04
N ALA A 55 39.71 -11.36 14.32
CA ALA A 55 40.58 -11.94 15.36
C ALA A 55 40.05 -13.26 15.91
N THR A 56 38.73 -13.38 16.09
CA THR A 56 38.10 -14.55 16.71
C THR A 56 37.31 -15.42 15.73
N GLY A 57 36.94 -14.88 14.57
CA GLY A 57 36.10 -15.55 13.57
C GLY A 57 34.61 -15.58 13.92
N GLU A 58 34.22 -15.06 15.08
CA GLU A 58 32.82 -14.98 15.56
C GLU A 58 32.06 -13.83 14.88
N TRP A 59 30.74 -13.96 14.79
CA TRP A 59 29.86 -12.90 14.29
C TRP A 59 29.41 -12.01 15.45
N ARG A 60 29.70 -10.71 15.39
CA ARG A 60 29.32 -9.73 16.41
C ARG A 60 28.42 -8.65 15.81
N PRO A 61 27.36 -8.20 16.51
CA PRO A 61 26.61 -7.02 16.10
C PRO A 61 27.53 -5.80 16.14
N GLN A 62 27.44 -4.96 15.12
CA GLN A 62 28.20 -3.71 15.01
C GLN A 62 27.35 -2.51 15.44
#